data_AF-A0AAP2Z6N9-F1
#
_entry.id   AF-A0AAP2Z6N9-F1
#
_cell.length_a   1.000
_cell.length_b   1.000
_cell.length_c   1.000
_cell.angle_alpha   90.00
_cell.angle_beta   90.00
_cell.angle_gamma   90.00
#
_symmetry.space_group_name_H-M   'P 1'
#
loop_
_entity.id
_entity.type
_entity.pdbx_description
1 polymer ?
#
loop_
_entity_poly.entity_id
_entity_poly.type
_entity_poly.pdbx_seq_one_letter_code
_entity_poly.pdbx_strand_id
1 'polypeptide(L)'
;MERPLGAAPFVTQSTREHVLTIVGSVLVCWLAYFGAVALVYDSLSVLALEAAIEPQRVGTTAAGIAVWGYFAIAFVRGYGGPVLNAIPYPLAILTLAPFPARWLLFGPDVSGLISRFVGWFVIEPMITVAHGALPGLGLFVLILTVWASVIGEDAREAWERTHLSPEFYDEFVDVDA
;
A
#
# COMPACT_ATOMS: atom_id res chain seq x y z
N MET A 1 -16.33 20.62 -4.61
CA MET A 1 -15.01 20.58 -3.95
C MET A 1 -14.04 20.00 -4.93
N GLU A 2 -13.12 20.82 -5.43
CA GLU A 2 -11.97 20.35 -6.21
C GLU A 2 -11.18 19.38 -5.34
N ARG A 3 -11.01 18.14 -5.80
CA ARG A 3 -10.12 17.19 -5.13
C ARG A 3 -8.68 17.62 -5.43
N PRO A 4 -7.72 17.46 -4.50
CA PRO A 4 -6.32 17.64 -4.83
C PRO A 4 -5.97 16.83 -6.08
N LEU A 5 -5.20 17.38 -7.01
CA LEU A 5 -4.90 16.77 -8.32
C LEU A 5 -4.37 15.32 -8.20
N GLY A 6 -3.58 15.02 -7.17
CA GLY A 6 -3.10 13.67 -6.90
C GLY A 6 -4.12 12.68 -6.31
N ALA A 7 -5.26 13.16 -5.80
CA ALA A 7 -6.29 12.33 -5.17
C ALA A 7 -7.35 11.80 -6.17
N ALA A 8 -7.22 12.13 -7.45
CA ALA A 8 -8.07 11.60 -8.50
C ALA A 8 -7.62 10.18 -8.91
N PRO A 9 -8.57 9.25 -9.16
CA PRO A 9 -8.25 7.98 -9.81
C PRO A 9 -7.89 8.19 -11.28
N PHE A 10 -7.31 7.18 -11.93
CA PHE A 10 -7.09 7.18 -13.37
C PHE A 10 -8.43 7.29 -14.13
N VAL A 11 -8.41 8.04 -15.25
CA VAL A 11 -9.64 8.51 -15.93
C VAL A 11 -10.46 7.38 -16.54
N THR A 12 -9.80 6.34 -17.03
CA THR A 12 -10.44 5.21 -17.73
C THR A 12 -10.97 4.13 -16.81
N GLN A 13 -10.71 4.23 -15.50
CA GLN A 13 -11.10 3.21 -14.55
C GLN A 13 -12.56 3.38 -14.10
N SER A 14 -13.31 2.27 -14.09
CA SER A 14 -14.64 2.23 -13.46
C SER A 14 -14.56 2.21 -11.93
N THR A 15 -15.59 2.71 -11.25
CA THR A 15 -15.69 2.63 -9.77
C THR A 15 -15.51 1.20 -9.26
N ARG A 16 -15.98 0.20 -10.00
CA ARG A 16 -15.85 -1.21 -9.64
C ARG A 16 -14.40 -1.66 -9.65
N GLU A 17 -13.64 -1.33 -10.68
CA GLU A 17 -12.22 -1.68 -10.78
C GLU A 17 -11.42 -0.99 -9.67
N HIS A 18 -11.77 0.24 -9.33
CA HIS A 18 -11.13 0.97 -8.24
C HIS A 18 -11.34 0.28 -6.90
N VAL A 19 -12.59 -0.09 -6.59
CA VAL A 19 -12.93 -0.84 -5.38
C VAL A 19 -12.24 -2.20 -5.36
N LEU A 20 -12.23 -2.93 -6.47
CA LEU A 20 -11.54 -4.22 -6.56
C LEU A 20 -10.02 -4.09 -6.36
N THR A 21 -9.42 -2.98 -6.80
CA THR A 21 -7.99 -2.70 -6.58
C THR A 21 -7.71 -2.55 -5.08
N ILE A 22 -8.56 -1.82 -4.36
CA ILE A 22 -8.43 -1.63 -2.90
C ILE A 22 -8.71 -2.94 -2.15
N VAL A 23 -9.77 -3.68 -2.50
CA VAL A 23 -10.08 -4.96 -1.85
C VAL A 23 -8.97 -5.98 -2.10
N GLY A 24 -8.46 -6.06 -3.33
CA GLY A 24 -7.35 -6.95 -3.68
C GLY A 24 -6.09 -6.67 -2.89
N SER A 25 -5.73 -5.38 -2.71
CA SER A 25 -4.56 -5.00 -1.92
C SER A 25 -4.74 -5.28 -0.42
N VAL A 26 -5.95 -5.17 0.15
CA VAL A 26 -6.23 -5.61 1.53
C VAL A 26 -6.01 -7.12 1.68
N LEU A 27 -6.48 -7.93 0.72
CA LEU A 27 -6.27 -9.38 0.74
C LEU A 27 -4.79 -9.74 0.61
N VAL A 28 -4.06 -9.09 -0.30
CA VAL A 28 -2.60 -9.25 -0.45
C VAL A 28 -1.88 -8.87 0.85
N CYS A 29 -2.28 -7.78 1.50
CA CYS A 29 -1.74 -7.36 2.80
C CYS A 29 -1.92 -8.46 3.84
N TRP A 30 -3.13 -9.01 3.99
CA TRP A 30 -3.39 -10.07 4.97
C TRP A 30 -2.58 -11.33 4.68
N LEU A 31 -2.61 -11.82 3.43
CA LEU A 31 -1.90 -13.03 3.05
C LEU A 31 -0.39 -12.90 3.28
N ALA A 32 0.21 -11.77 2.90
CA ALA A 32 1.63 -11.52 3.12
C ALA A 32 1.96 -11.35 4.61
N TYR A 33 1.15 -10.59 5.35
CA TYR A 33 1.37 -10.32 6.77
C TYR A 33 1.34 -11.62 7.59
N PHE A 34 0.22 -12.36 7.54
CA PHE A 34 0.06 -13.58 8.33
C PHE A 34 0.88 -14.73 7.76
N GLY A 35 1.00 -14.81 6.43
CA GLY A 35 1.82 -15.83 5.77
C GLY A 35 3.28 -15.73 6.18
N ALA A 36 3.87 -14.53 6.19
CA ALA A 36 5.26 -14.36 6.62
C ALA A 36 5.46 -14.71 8.09
N VAL A 37 4.55 -14.32 8.97
CA VAL A 37 4.63 -14.67 10.39
C VAL A 37 4.50 -16.17 10.60
N ALA A 38 3.53 -16.82 9.95
CA ALA A 38 3.38 -18.26 10.01
C ALA A 38 4.63 -19.00 9.51
N LEU A 39 5.24 -18.53 8.42
CA LEU A 39 6.45 -19.14 7.85
C LEU A 39 7.69 -18.97 8.73
N VAL A 40 7.86 -17.82 9.38
CA VAL A 40 9.06 -17.51 10.18
C VAL A 40 8.96 -18.07 11.60
N TYR A 41 7.77 -18.03 12.21
CA TYR A 41 7.57 -18.40 13.61
C TYR A 41 6.80 -19.71 13.81
N ASP A 42 6.41 -20.40 12.73
CA ASP A 42 5.64 -21.65 12.73
C ASP A 42 4.29 -21.57 13.50
N SER A 43 3.82 -20.35 13.78
CA SER A 43 2.58 -20.10 14.50
C SER A 43 2.11 -18.66 14.33
N LEU A 44 0.80 -18.47 14.25
CA LEU A 44 0.17 -17.15 14.31
C LEU A 44 -0.06 -16.68 15.75
N SER A 45 -0.02 -17.57 16.75
CA SER A 45 -0.27 -17.21 18.15
C SER A 45 0.75 -16.22 18.71
N VAL A 46 1.94 -16.11 18.09
CA VAL A 46 2.94 -15.09 18.43
C VAL A 46 2.41 -13.67 18.23
N LEU A 47 1.37 -13.47 17.42
CA LEU A 47 0.70 -12.17 17.24
C LEU A 47 -0.36 -11.88 18.32
N ALA A 48 -0.74 -12.86 19.14
CA ALA A 48 -1.70 -12.66 20.22
C ALA A 48 -1.09 -11.98 21.46
N LEU A 49 0.24 -12.00 21.60
CA LEU A 49 0.95 -11.36 22.70
C LEU A 49 0.96 -9.83 22.49
N GLU A 50 0.49 -9.09 23.50
CA GLU A 50 0.35 -7.61 23.48
C GLU A 50 1.65 -6.87 23.11
N ALA A 51 2.82 -7.52 23.26
CA ALA A 51 4.16 -6.97 23.05
C ALA A 51 5.00 -7.65 21.94
N ALA A 52 4.39 -8.42 21.02
CA ALA A 52 5.16 -9.08 19.96
C ALA A 52 5.61 -8.11 18.86
N ILE A 53 6.58 -7.25 19.14
CA ILE A 53 7.11 -6.23 18.22
C ILE A 53 7.77 -6.89 17.01
N GLU A 54 8.64 -7.87 17.23
CA GLU A 54 9.42 -8.50 16.17
C GLU A 54 8.55 -9.28 15.16
N PRO A 55 7.60 -10.16 15.57
CA PRO A 55 6.68 -10.79 14.62
C PRO A 55 5.83 -9.79 13.85
N GLN A 56 5.43 -8.69 14.50
CA GLN A 56 4.69 -7.62 13.84
C GLN A 56 5.54 -6.93 12.78
N ARG A 57 6.83 -6.68 13.03
CA ARG A 57 7.74 -6.10 12.04
C ARG A 57 7.96 -7.03 10.85
N VAL A 58 8.16 -8.33 11.08
CA VAL A 58 8.26 -9.33 9.99
C VAL A 58 7.01 -9.31 9.11
N GLY A 59 5.83 -9.41 9.73
CA GLY A 59 4.56 -9.35 9.00
C GLY A 59 4.39 -8.03 8.25
N THR A 60 4.67 -6.90 8.90
CA THR A 60 4.54 -5.56 8.30
C THR A 60 5.53 -5.35 7.15
N THR A 61 6.76 -5.86 7.23
CA THR A 61 7.72 -5.80 6.13
C THR A 61 7.25 -6.61 4.92
N ALA A 62 6.83 -7.85 5.12
CA ALA A 62 6.31 -8.67 4.04
C ALA A 62 5.05 -8.05 3.40
N ALA A 63 4.13 -7.56 4.23
CA ALA A 63 2.93 -6.86 3.79
C ALA A 63 3.25 -5.57 3.01
N GLY A 64 4.21 -4.77 3.50
CA GLY A 64 4.65 -3.55 2.82
C GLY A 64 5.19 -3.84 1.42
N ILE A 65 6.07 -4.83 1.30
CA ILE A 65 6.60 -5.29 0.00
C ILE A 65 5.45 -5.73 -0.92
N ALA A 66 4.55 -6.59 -0.43
CA ALA A 66 3.47 -7.14 -1.25
C ALA A 66 2.45 -6.08 -1.68
N VAL A 67 2.06 -5.18 -0.78
CA VAL A 67 1.08 -4.11 -1.05
C VAL A 67 1.62 -3.11 -2.05
N TRP A 68 2.84 -2.60 -1.87
CA TRP A 68 3.44 -1.69 -2.84
C TRP A 68 3.73 -2.39 -4.18
N GLY A 69 4.16 -3.66 -4.16
CA GLY A 69 4.29 -4.45 -5.39
C GLY A 69 2.97 -4.58 -6.15
N TYR A 70 1.89 -4.84 -5.44
CA TYR A 70 0.54 -4.86 -6.02
C TYR A 70 0.14 -3.51 -6.62
N PHE A 71 0.34 -2.41 -5.90
CA PHE A 71 0.03 -1.08 -6.41
C PHE A 71 0.92 -0.61 -7.55
N ALA A 72 2.17 -1.09 -7.64
CA ALA A 72 3.03 -0.84 -8.79
C ALA A 72 2.47 -1.52 -10.05
N ILE A 73 2.03 -2.78 -9.92
CA ILE A 73 1.40 -3.50 -11.02
C ILE A 73 0.06 -2.85 -11.39
N ALA A 74 -0.75 -2.44 -10.41
CA ALA A 74 -1.99 -1.72 -10.63
C ALA A 74 -1.74 -0.39 -11.37
N PHE A 75 -0.71 0.36 -10.97
CA PHE A 75 -0.28 1.58 -11.65
C PHE A 75 0.05 1.30 -13.12
N VAL A 76 0.93 0.33 -13.40
CA VAL A 76 1.30 -0.04 -14.78
C VAL A 76 0.07 -0.41 -15.63
N ARG A 77 -0.95 -0.99 -15.00
CA ARG A 77 -2.21 -1.39 -15.64
C ARG A 77 -3.26 -0.28 -15.71
N GLY A 78 -2.97 0.92 -15.21
CA GLY A 78 -3.92 2.04 -15.24
C GLY A 78 -5.05 1.94 -14.21
N TYR A 79 -4.83 1.21 -13.11
CA TYR A 79 -5.81 1.02 -12.03
C TYR A 79 -5.41 1.76 -10.75
N GLY A 80 -6.38 2.38 -10.09
CA GLY A 80 -6.19 3.18 -8.87
C GLY A 80 -5.99 4.64 -9.22
N GLY A 81 -4.91 5.25 -8.76
CA GLY A 81 -4.55 6.61 -9.17
C GLY A 81 -3.05 6.90 -8.97
N PRO A 82 -2.51 7.93 -9.63
CA PRO A 82 -1.07 8.15 -9.70
C PRO A 82 -0.43 8.36 -8.31
N VAL A 83 -0.95 9.28 -7.51
CA VAL A 83 -0.47 9.48 -6.14
C VAL A 83 -1.10 8.46 -5.19
N LEU A 84 -2.38 8.11 -5.41
CA LEU A 84 -3.12 7.14 -4.58
C LEU A 84 -2.40 5.80 -4.44
N ASN A 85 -1.84 5.28 -5.52
CA ASN A 85 -1.11 4.02 -5.57
C ASN A 85 0.29 4.12 -4.93
N ALA A 86 0.89 5.30 -4.94
CA ALA A 86 2.26 5.49 -4.46
C ALA A 86 2.31 5.61 -2.93
N ILE A 87 1.41 6.41 -2.34
CA ILE A 87 1.52 6.80 -0.91
C ILE A 87 0.23 6.53 -0.11
N PRO A 88 -0.94 7.15 -0.40
CA PRO A 88 -2.08 7.12 0.51
C PRO A 88 -2.67 5.73 0.71
N TYR A 89 -2.93 4.98 -0.38
CA TYR A 89 -3.54 3.65 -0.24
C TYR A 89 -2.60 2.63 0.39
N PRO A 90 -1.35 2.46 -0.08
CA PRO A 90 -0.43 1.52 0.56
C PRO A 90 -0.23 1.80 2.05
N LEU A 91 -0.05 3.07 2.45
CA LEU A 91 0.11 3.43 3.87
C LEU A 91 -1.16 3.16 4.69
N ALA A 92 -2.33 3.54 4.17
CA ALA A 92 -3.59 3.30 4.86
C ALA A 92 -3.83 1.79 5.05
N ILE A 93 -3.58 0.98 4.02
CA ILE A 93 -3.75 -0.47 4.07
C ILE A 93 -2.74 -1.09 5.03
N LEU A 94 -1.46 -0.77 4.91
CA LEU A 94 -0.42 -1.33 5.77
C LEU A 94 -0.66 -1.00 7.25
N THR A 95 -1.18 0.19 7.52
CA THR A 95 -1.49 0.64 8.89
C THR A 95 -2.77 -0.01 9.41
N LEU A 96 -3.84 -0.02 8.63
CA LEU A 96 -5.18 -0.34 9.13
C LEU A 96 -5.58 -1.80 8.92
N ALA A 97 -5.19 -2.42 7.80
CA ALA A 97 -5.65 -3.76 7.43
C ALA A 97 -5.25 -4.86 8.42
N PRO A 98 -4.06 -4.85 9.07
CA PRO A 98 -3.71 -5.88 10.05
C PRO A 98 -4.65 -5.94 11.26
N PHE A 99 -5.24 -4.82 11.68
CA PHE A 99 -6.13 -4.75 12.85
C PHE A 99 -7.39 -5.61 12.75
N PRO A 100 -8.29 -5.42 11.75
CA PRO A 100 -9.50 -6.22 11.64
C PRO A 100 -9.17 -7.71 11.47
N ALA A 101 -8.11 -8.06 10.76
CA ALA A 101 -7.73 -9.46 10.59
C ALA A 101 -7.22 -10.08 11.90
N ARG A 102 -6.45 -9.34 12.72
CA ARG A 102 -6.07 -9.79 14.06
C ARG A 102 -7.27 -9.92 14.98
N TRP A 103 -8.24 -9.02 14.91
CA TRP A 103 -9.48 -9.13 15.68
C TRP A 103 -10.31 -10.35 15.28
N LEU A 104 -10.34 -10.70 13.99
CA LEU A 104 -11.00 -11.92 13.51
C LEU A 104 -10.33 -13.20 14.04
N LEU A 105 -9.01 -13.19 14.22
CA LEU A 105 -8.24 -14.37 14.66
C LEU A 105 -8.13 -14.51 16.18
N PHE A 106 -7.99 -13.40 16.91
CA PHE A 106 -7.64 -13.40 18.34
C PHE A 106 -8.70 -12.73 19.23
N GLY A 107 -9.76 -12.19 18.64
CA GLY A 107 -10.75 -11.38 19.34
C GLY A 107 -10.38 -9.89 19.41
N PRO A 108 -11.36 -9.03 19.77
CA PRO A 108 -11.15 -7.59 19.85
C PRO A 108 -10.28 -7.22 21.06
N ASP A 109 -9.24 -6.40 20.81
CA ASP A 109 -8.36 -5.83 21.84
C ASP A 109 -8.42 -4.29 21.80
N VAL A 110 -9.52 -3.74 22.33
CA VAL A 110 -9.76 -2.30 22.35
C VAL A 110 -8.87 -1.60 23.39
N SER A 111 -8.57 -2.27 24.50
CA SER A 111 -7.67 -1.77 25.56
C SER A 111 -6.23 -1.62 25.06
N GLY A 112 -5.70 -2.62 24.36
CA GLY A 112 -4.37 -2.58 23.76
C GLY A 112 -4.27 -1.61 22.58
N LEU A 113 -5.37 -1.38 21.84
CA LEU A 113 -5.43 -0.32 20.84
C LEU A 113 -5.26 1.05 21.49
N ILE A 114 -6.04 1.36 22.53
CA ILE A 114 -5.98 2.67 23.21
C ILE A 114 -4.61 2.89 23.84
N SER A 115 -4.02 1.89 24.48
CA SER A 115 -2.71 2.02 25.11
C SER A 115 -1.57 2.30 24.10
N ARG A 116 -1.69 1.78 22.87
CA ARG A 116 -0.72 2.02 21.78
C ARG A 116 -0.79 3.43 21.19
N PHE A 117 -1.91 4.12 21.33
CA PHE A 117 -2.11 5.45 20.74
C PHE A 117 -1.99 6.62 21.74
N VAL A 118 -1.60 6.37 22.99
CA VAL A 118 -1.45 7.40 24.02
C VAL A 118 0.01 7.50 24.48
N GLY A 119 0.62 8.70 24.35
CA GLY A 119 1.98 9.00 24.85
C GLY A 119 3.12 8.47 23.95
N TRP A 120 4.27 8.14 24.55
CA TRP A 120 5.46 7.61 23.85
C TRP A 120 5.20 6.30 23.09
N PHE A 121 4.09 5.60 23.37
CA PHE A 121 3.68 4.37 22.71
C PHE A 121 3.31 4.53 21.22
N VAL A 122 3.01 5.75 20.75
CA VAL A 122 2.70 6.01 19.32
C VAL A 122 3.92 5.79 18.42
N ILE A 123 5.13 5.94 18.95
CA ILE A 123 6.37 5.86 18.17
C ILE A 123 6.62 4.44 17.65
N GLU A 124 6.36 3.42 18.46
CA GLU A 124 6.64 2.03 18.08
C GLU A 124 5.76 1.53 16.91
N PRO A 125 4.43 1.79 16.87
CA PRO A 125 3.60 1.58 15.69
C PRO A 125 4.10 2.34 14.47
N MET A 126 4.50 3.62 14.62
CA MET A 126 5.03 4.41 13.50
C MET A 126 6.33 3.82 12.94
N ILE A 127 7.24 3.41 13.82
CA ILE A 127 8.49 2.73 13.44
C ILE A 127 8.16 1.41 12.73
N THR A 128 7.21 0.64 13.24
CA THR A 128 6.79 -0.63 12.62
C THR A 128 6.23 -0.40 11.22
N VAL A 129 5.37 0.60 11.03
CA VAL A 129 4.85 0.96 9.69
C VAL A 129 6.00 1.43 8.79
N ALA A 130 6.91 2.27 9.27
CA ALA A 130 8.06 2.73 8.50
C ALA A 130 8.97 1.56 8.06
N HIS A 131 9.18 0.57 8.93
CA HIS A 131 9.94 -0.65 8.61
C HIS A 131 9.34 -1.45 7.45
N GLY A 132 8.01 -1.41 7.26
CA GLY A 132 7.37 -2.03 6.10
C GLY A 132 7.24 -1.12 4.90
N ALA A 133 7.00 0.17 5.12
CA ALA A 133 6.80 1.15 4.06
C ALA A 133 8.07 1.37 3.24
N LEU A 134 9.25 1.46 3.87
CA LEU A 134 10.52 1.70 3.16
C LEU A 134 10.85 0.60 2.13
N PRO A 135 10.89 -0.70 2.48
CA PRO A 135 11.16 -1.74 1.49
C PRO A 135 10.02 -1.87 0.46
N GLY A 136 8.76 -1.62 0.86
CA GLY A 136 7.63 -1.55 -0.06
C GLY A 136 7.80 -0.47 -1.13
N LEU A 137 8.07 0.76 -0.70
CA LEU A 137 8.32 1.90 -1.59
C LEU A 137 9.52 1.64 -2.50
N GLY A 138 10.58 1.03 -1.97
CA GLY A 138 11.74 0.62 -2.76
C GLY A 138 11.36 -0.34 -3.91
N LEU A 139 10.54 -1.35 -3.64
CA LEU A 139 10.03 -2.26 -4.68
C LEU A 139 9.12 -1.54 -5.68
N PHE A 140 8.28 -0.62 -5.23
CA PHE A 140 7.41 0.16 -6.11
C PHE A 140 8.23 0.99 -7.10
N VAL A 141 9.21 1.74 -6.60
CA VAL A 141 10.14 2.51 -7.44
C VAL A 141 10.86 1.59 -8.41
N LEU A 142 11.39 0.44 -7.93
CA LEU A 142 12.07 -0.52 -8.79
C LEU A 142 11.18 -1.03 -9.94
N ILE A 143 9.93 -1.42 -9.65
CA ILE A 143 9.00 -1.90 -10.68
C ILE A 143 8.69 -0.79 -11.69
N LEU A 144 8.44 0.43 -11.24
CA LEU A 144 8.17 1.55 -12.14
C LEU A 144 9.39 1.94 -12.98
N THR A 145 10.59 1.92 -12.40
CA THR A 145 11.84 2.14 -13.15
C THR A 145 12.03 1.07 -14.23
N VAL A 146 11.83 -0.21 -13.88
CA VAL A 146 11.90 -1.31 -14.86
C VAL A 146 10.86 -1.10 -15.95
N TRP A 147 9.60 -0.83 -15.59
CA TRP A 147 8.53 -0.58 -16.55
C TRP A 147 8.84 0.59 -17.49
N ALA A 148 9.26 1.74 -16.94
CA ALA A 148 9.60 2.93 -17.71
C ALA A 148 10.77 2.66 -18.68
N SER A 149 11.75 1.85 -18.29
CA SER A 149 12.87 1.47 -19.16
C SER A 149 12.50 0.51 -20.30
N VAL A 150 11.36 -0.18 -20.23
CA VAL A 150 10.94 -1.16 -21.26
C VAL A 150 9.77 -0.71 -22.13
N ILE A 151 8.91 0.20 -21.66
CA ILE A 151 7.66 0.53 -22.36
C ILE A 151 7.88 1.24 -23.70
N GLY A 152 9.00 1.95 -23.90
CA GLY A 152 9.24 2.74 -25.10
C GLY A 152 8.41 4.02 -25.13
N GLU A 153 8.92 5.05 -25.79
CA GLU A 153 8.41 6.42 -25.67
C GLU A 153 6.97 6.57 -26.21
N ASP A 154 6.71 6.08 -27.41
CA ASP A 154 5.37 6.17 -28.03
C ASP A 154 4.28 5.49 -27.18
N ALA A 155 4.61 4.35 -26.56
CA ALA A 155 3.69 3.62 -25.71
C ALA A 155 3.55 4.26 -24.32
N ARG A 156 4.60 4.92 -23.81
CA ARG A 156 4.53 5.75 -22.60
C ARG A 156 3.57 6.91 -22.81
N GLU A 157 3.75 7.70 -23.87
CA GLU A 157 2.86 8.82 -24.21
C GLU A 157 1.41 8.35 -24.39
N ALA A 158 1.20 7.24 -25.10
CA ALA A 158 -0.13 6.67 -25.27
C ALA A 158 -0.74 6.24 -23.92
N TRP A 159 0.06 5.65 -23.03
CA TRP A 159 -0.39 5.28 -21.69
C TRP A 159 -0.78 6.51 -20.87
N GLU A 160 0.03 7.56 -20.88
CA GLU A 160 -0.19 8.80 -20.14
C GLU A 160 -1.47 9.50 -20.60
N ARG A 161 -1.62 9.70 -21.92
CA ARG A 161 -2.83 10.31 -22.51
C ARG A 161 -4.11 9.50 -22.24
N THR A 162 -3.97 8.19 -22.09
CA THR A 162 -5.12 7.31 -21.82
C THR A 162 -5.55 7.36 -20.36
N HIS A 163 -4.61 7.40 -19.41
CA HIS A 163 -4.91 7.16 -17.99
C HIS A 163 -4.86 8.42 -17.12
N LEU A 164 -4.03 9.40 -17.45
CA LEU A 164 -3.89 10.62 -16.66
C LEU A 164 -5.02 11.61 -16.99
N SER A 165 -5.48 12.36 -15.99
CA SER A 165 -6.37 13.48 -16.25
C SER A 165 -5.62 14.58 -16.98
N PRO A 166 -6.28 15.37 -17.86
CA PRO A 166 -5.64 16.50 -18.53
C PRO A 166 -4.95 17.44 -17.53
N GLU A 167 -5.63 17.77 -16.44
CA GLU A 167 -5.10 18.62 -15.37
C GLU A 167 -3.83 18.05 -14.71
N PHE A 168 -3.71 16.72 -14.59
CA PHE A 168 -2.52 16.09 -14.03
C PHE A 168 -1.39 16.02 -15.07
N TYR A 169 -1.74 15.74 -16.33
CA TYR A 169 -0.79 15.71 -17.42
C TYR A 169 -0.14 17.08 -17.63
N ASP A 170 -0.94 18.14 -17.68
CA ASP A 170 -0.46 19.51 -17.90
C ASP A 170 0.45 19.99 -16.75
N GLU A 171 0.11 19.66 -15.51
CA GLU A 171 0.86 20.10 -14.32
C GLU A 171 2.14 19.30 -14.05
N PHE A 172 2.19 18.01 -14.43
CA PHE A 172 3.29 17.12 -14.02
C PHE A 172 4.04 16.43 -15.17
N VAL A 173 3.52 16.49 -16.40
CA VAL A 173 4.10 15.81 -17.58
C VAL A 173 4.48 16.82 -18.65
N ASP A 174 3.62 17.79 -18.95
CA ASP A 174 3.82 18.74 -20.06
C ASP A 174 4.71 19.96 -19.72
N VAL A 175 5.25 20.02 -18.50
CA VAL A 175 6.00 21.20 -18.01
C VAL A 175 7.37 21.37 -18.69
N ASP A 176 7.84 20.38 -19.46
CA ASP A 176 9.14 20.39 -20.14
C ASP A 176 9.07 20.10 -21.67
N ALA A 177 7.94 20.36 -22.35
CA ALA A 177 7.86 20.29 -23.82
C ALA A 177 8.38 21.55 -24.53
#